data_AF-A0A8X6KVS8-F1
#
_entry.id   AF-A0A8X6KVS8-F1
#
_cell.length_a   1.000
_cell.length_b   1.000
_cell.length_c   1.000
_cell.angle_alpha   90.00
_cell.angle_beta   90.00
_cell.angle_gamma   90.00
#
_symmetry.space_group_name_H-M   'P 1'
#
loop_
_entity.id
_entity.type
_entity.pdbx_description
1 polymer ?
#
loop_
_entity_poly.entity_id
_entity_poly.type
_entity_poly.pdbx_seq_one_letter_code
_entity_poly.pdbx_strand_id
1 'polypeptide(L)'
;MLQYIEDSKDSELDITNVNDTRWCARADAAMALSVGYSSFQKVLQVIAEDVNQKLQEIHEAKCLLKDFSKKENIMAGFWAVVLNRINGVNKSLQMKSIELETSD
;
A
#
# COMPACT_ATOMS: atom_id res chain seq x y z
N MET A 1 6.10 -48.58 -16.28
CA MET A 1 6.50 -49.04 -14.93
C MET A 1 8.02 -49.16 -14.94
N LEU A 2 8.81 -48.21 -14.48
CA LEU A 2 8.64 -47.13 -13.52
C LEU A 2 9.73 -46.07 -13.86
N GLN A 3 9.46 -44.78 -13.60
CA GLN A 3 10.22 -43.58 -14.05
C GLN A 3 10.01 -43.14 -15.52
N TYR A 4 8.89 -43.54 -16.09
CA TYR A 4 8.10 -42.62 -16.91
C TYR A 4 7.76 -41.44 -15.98
N ILE A 5 8.18 -40.23 -16.30
CA ILE A 5 7.58 -39.03 -15.72
C ILE A 5 7.70 -39.00 -14.18
N GLU A 6 8.91 -38.83 -13.67
CA GLU A 6 9.06 -37.89 -12.54
C GLU A 6 9.33 -36.55 -13.24
N ASP A 7 8.28 -35.85 -13.69
CA ASP A 7 7.45 -35.03 -12.81
C ASP A 7 8.39 -34.37 -11.79
N SER A 8 8.95 -33.21 -12.06
CA SER A 8 8.55 -32.19 -13.00
C SER A 8 9.84 -31.39 -13.19
N LYS A 9 10.12 -30.86 -14.37
CA LYS A 9 9.99 -29.42 -14.60
C LYS A 9 9.05 -28.71 -13.60
N ASP A 10 9.27 -28.90 -12.30
CA ASP A 10 9.02 -27.90 -11.29
C ASP A 10 9.94 -26.82 -11.81
N SER A 11 9.42 -25.87 -12.61
CA SER A 11 9.22 -24.54 -12.05
C SER A 11 10.26 -24.41 -10.94
N GLU A 12 11.35 -23.67 -11.13
CA GLU A 12 11.20 -22.22 -11.04
C GLU A 12 9.86 -21.87 -10.36
N LEU A 13 9.64 -22.46 -9.18
CA LEU A 13 8.99 -21.84 -8.07
C LEU A 13 9.90 -20.65 -7.93
N ASP A 14 9.61 -19.63 -8.72
CA ASP A 14 9.80 -18.25 -8.36
C ASP A 14 9.35 -18.26 -6.92
N ILE A 15 10.33 -18.40 -6.01
CA ILE A 15 10.07 -18.41 -4.58
C ILE A 15 9.68 -16.97 -4.33
N THR A 16 8.46 -16.61 -4.72
CA THR A 16 7.83 -15.36 -4.36
C THR A 16 7.77 -15.43 -2.86
N ASN A 17 8.78 -14.83 -2.23
CA ASN A 17 8.99 -14.95 -0.81
C ASN A 17 7.70 -14.44 -0.17
N VAL A 18 7.01 -15.28 0.59
CA VAL A 18 5.72 -14.92 1.20
C VAL A 18 5.85 -13.64 2.04
N ASN A 19 7.06 -13.34 2.54
CA ASN A 19 7.36 -12.08 3.21
C ASN A 19 7.35 -10.86 2.27
N ASP A 20 7.85 -10.98 1.03
CA ASP A 20 7.78 -9.92 0.03
C ASP A 20 6.34 -9.58 -0.34
N THR A 21 5.54 -10.59 -0.67
CA THR A 21 4.13 -10.40 -1.00
C THR A 21 3.39 -9.74 0.17
N ARG A 22 3.70 -10.12 1.41
CA ARG A 22 3.04 -9.59 2.61
C ARG A 22 3.45 -8.15 2.95
N TRP A 23 4.74 -7.83 2.96
CA TRP A 23 5.22 -6.49 3.32
C TRP A 23 4.98 -5.48 2.20
N CYS A 24 5.10 -5.90 0.94
CA CYS A 24 4.79 -5.06 -0.20
C CYS A 24 3.31 -4.72 -0.23
N ALA A 25 2.42 -5.73 -0.18
CA ALA A 25 0.98 -5.49 -0.21
C ALA A 25 0.51 -4.57 0.94
N ARG A 26 1.09 -4.69 2.14
CA ARG A 26 0.77 -3.83 3.27
C ARG A 26 1.28 -2.39 3.08
N ALA A 27 2.48 -2.22 2.56
CA ALA A 27 3.02 -0.89 2.24
C ALA A 27 2.19 -0.21 1.15
N ASP A 28 1.85 -0.93 0.09
CA ASP A 28 1.05 -0.43 -1.03
C ASP A 28 -0.36 -0.05 -0.58
N ALA A 29 -1.01 -0.89 0.22
CA ALA A 29 -2.33 -0.60 0.78
C ALA A 29 -2.32 0.64 1.69
N ALA A 30 -1.32 0.78 2.56
CA ALA A 30 -1.21 1.94 3.45
C ALA A 30 -0.92 3.24 2.67
N MET A 31 -0.06 3.18 1.65
CA MET A 31 0.18 4.32 0.75
C MET A 31 -1.09 4.68 -0.03
N ALA A 32 -1.77 3.71 -0.63
CA ALA A 32 -3.01 3.93 -1.37
C ALA A 32 -4.08 4.57 -0.48
N LEU A 33 -4.19 4.12 0.77
CA LEU A 33 -5.10 4.70 1.75
C LEU A 33 -4.73 6.17 2.07
N SER A 34 -3.46 6.46 2.36
CA SER A 34 -2.98 7.83 2.65
C SER A 34 -3.18 8.79 1.46
N VAL A 35 -2.91 8.32 0.24
CA VAL A 35 -3.14 9.08 -1.00
C VAL A 35 -4.64 9.29 -1.23
N GLY A 36 -5.46 8.26 -0.99
CA GLY A 36 -6.91 8.33 -1.08
C GLY A 36 -7.49 9.39 -0.15
N TYR A 37 -7.11 9.38 1.13
CA TYR A 37 -7.49 10.41 2.10
C TYR A 37 -7.15 11.82 1.62
N SER A 38 -5.91 12.02 1.16
CA SER A 38 -5.45 13.31 0.63
C SER A 38 -6.25 13.76 -0.58
N SER A 39 -6.63 12.82 -1.46
CA SER A 39 -7.40 13.10 -2.67
C SER A 39 -8.85 13.50 -2.34
N PHE A 40 -9.50 12.77 -1.43
CA PHE A 40 -10.84 13.11 -0.96
C PHE A 40 -10.88 14.47 -0.27
N GLN A 41 -9.88 14.78 0.57
CA GLN A 41 -9.80 16.10 1.21
C GLN A 41 -9.72 17.22 0.18
N LYS A 42 -8.89 17.08 -0.87
CA LYS A 42 -8.79 18.08 -1.93
C LYS A 42 -10.13 18.31 -2.64
N VAL A 43 -10.82 17.23 -3.00
CA VAL A 43 -12.12 17.32 -3.70
C VAL A 43 -13.17 17.98 -2.80
N LEU A 44 -13.26 17.55 -1.53
CA LEU A 44 -14.19 18.16 -0.59
C LEU A 44 -13.88 19.64 -0.35
N GLN A 45 -12.60 20.03 -0.34
CA GLN A 45 -12.20 21.42 -0.21
C GLN A 45 -12.66 22.27 -1.40
N VAL A 46 -12.50 21.75 -2.62
CA VAL A 46 -13.03 22.40 -3.83
C VAL A 46 -14.55 22.62 -3.71
N ILE A 47 -15.31 21.62 -3.27
CA ILE A 47 -16.77 21.74 -3.11
C ILE A 47 -17.12 22.74 -1.99
N ALA A 48 -16.39 22.72 -0.88
CA ALA A 48 -16.64 23.59 0.27
C ALA A 48 -16.37 25.08 -0.01
N GLU A 49 -15.54 25.38 -1.00
CA GLU A 49 -15.13 26.72 -1.41
C GLU A 49 -15.86 27.22 -2.67
N ASP A 50 -16.56 26.35 -3.39
CA ASP A 50 -17.33 26.72 -4.59
C ASP A 50 -18.67 27.38 -4.21
N VAL A 51 -18.72 28.71 -4.40
CA VAL A 51 -19.90 29.55 -4.14
C VAL A 51 -21.09 29.25 -5.05
N ASN A 52 -20.90 28.48 -6.13
CA ASN A 52 -21.97 28.09 -7.05
C ASN A 52 -22.65 26.77 -6.67
N GLN A 53 -22.10 26.00 -5.72
CA GLN A 53 -22.73 24.78 -5.20
C GLN A 53 -23.94 25.13 -4.32
N LYS A 54 -24.84 24.15 -4.11
CA LYS A 54 -25.95 24.36 -3.17
C LYS A 54 -25.39 24.53 -1.76
N LEU A 55 -26.01 25.40 -0.96
CA LEU A 55 -25.62 25.63 0.43
C LEU A 55 -25.53 24.33 1.26
N GLN A 56 -26.42 23.38 1.00
CA GLN A 56 -26.39 22.07 1.64
C GLN A 56 -25.15 21.26 1.27
N GLU A 57 -24.78 21.22 -0.02
CA GLU A 57 -23.60 20.49 -0.51
C GLU A 57 -22.30 21.10 0.05
N ILE A 58 -22.21 22.44 0.13
CA ILE A 58 -21.11 23.15 0.78
C ILE A 58 -21.03 22.78 2.27
N HIS A 59 -22.16 22.75 2.96
CA HIS A 59 -22.22 22.44 4.38
C HIS A 59 -21.79 20.99 4.65
N GLU A 60 -22.31 20.04 3.88
CA GLU A 60 -21.93 18.63 3.96
C GLU A 60 -20.43 18.42 3.67
N ALA A 61 -19.89 19.09 2.65
CA ALA A 61 -18.46 19.02 2.34
C ALA A 61 -17.59 19.53 3.50
N LYS A 62 -17.98 20.63 4.15
CA LYS A 62 -17.29 21.17 5.34
C LYS A 62 -17.34 20.22 6.53
N CYS A 63 -18.49 19.59 6.77
CA CYS A 63 -18.65 18.60 7.83
C CYS A 63 -17.76 17.37 7.57
N LEU A 64 -17.76 16.84 6.36
CA LEU A 64 -16.91 15.72 5.96
C LEU A 64 -15.41 16.08 6.06
N LEU A 65 -14.99 17.27 5.63
CA LEU A 65 -13.60 17.72 5.80
C LEU A 65 -13.16 17.71 7.26
N LYS A 66 -14.03 18.18 8.15
CA LYS A 66 -13.78 18.17 9.60
C LYS A 66 -13.64 16.74 10.10
N ASP A 67 -14.44 15.81 9.61
CA ASP A 67 -14.33 14.39 9.98
C ASP A 67 -13.05 13.75 9.44
N PHE A 68 -12.64 14.06 8.20
CA PHE A 68 -11.38 13.59 7.61
C PHE A 68 -10.13 14.15 8.30
N SER A 69 -10.25 15.30 8.97
CA SER A 69 -9.17 15.86 9.79
C SER A 69 -8.95 15.13 11.12
N LYS A 70 -9.79 14.14 11.44
CA LYS A 70 -9.63 13.29 12.65
C LYS A 70 -8.40 12.38 12.51
N LYS A 71 -8.04 11.76 13.65
CA LYS A 71 -6.84 10.93 13.87
C LYS A 71 -6.59 9.86 12.79
N GLU A 72 -7.62 9.39 12.10
CA GLU A 72 -7.55 8.32 11.10
C GLU A 72 -6.61 8.65 9.93
N ASN A 73 -6.65 9.89 9.43
CA ASN A 73 -5.79 10.31 8.33
C ASN A 73 -4.31 10.42 8.77
N ILE A 74 -4.09 10.94 9.98
CA ILE A 74 -2.75 10.98 10.60
C ILE A 74 -2.19 9.57 10.77
N MET A 75 -3.01 8.63 11.22
CA MET A 75 -2.61 7.23 11.37
C MET A 75 -2.35 6.54 10.03
N ALA A 76 -3.15 6.82 8.99
CA ALA A 76 -2.91 6.31 7.64
C ALA A 76 -1.57 6.79 7.08
N GLY A 77 -1.27 8.09 7.20
CA GLY A 77 0.03 8.65 6.81
C GLY A 77 1.20 8.08 7.62
N PHE A 78 1.04 7.96 8.94
CA PHE A 78 2.04 7.35 9.82
C PHE A 78 2.37 5.91 9.40
N TRP A 79 1.34 5.07 9.23
CA TRP A 79 1.52 3.68 8.84
C TRP A 79 2.06 3.53 7.42
N ALA A 80 1.71 4.42 6.49
CA ALA A 80 2.30 4.44 5.16
C ALA A 80 3.84 4.60 5.24
N VAL A 81 4.33 5.52 6.07
CA VAL A 81 5.78 5.72 6.27
C VAL A 81 6.44 4.50 6.91
N VAL A 82 5.85 3.96 7.98
CA VAL A 82 6.40 2.82 8.72
C VAL A 82 6.47 1.57 7.84
N LEU A 83 5.36 1.24 7.16
CA LEU A 83 5.28 0.02 6.34
C LEU A 83 6.16 0.11 5.10
N ASN A 84 6.30 1.29 4.49
CA ASN A 84 7.21 1.46 3.36
C ASN A 84 8.67 1.24 3.77
N ARG A 85 9.08 1.72 4.96
CA ARG A 85 10.43 1.44 5.50
C ARG A 85 10.64 -0.05 5.78
N ILE A 86 9.67 -0.71 6.40
CA ILE A 86 9.74 -2.16 6.67
C ILE A 86 9.87 -2.94 5.36
N ASN A 87 9.07 -2.60 4.35
CA ASN A 87 9.15 -3.22 3.02
C ASN A 87 10.53 -3.00 2.37
N GLY A 88 11.09 -1.79 2.45
CA GLY A 88 12.42 -1.48 1.92
C GLY A 88 13.54 -2.31 2.57
N VAL A 89 13.50 -2.47 3.90
CA VAL A 89 14.45 -3.33 4.63
C VAL A 89 14.25 -4.79 4.24
N ASN A 90 13.01 -5.26 4.18
CA ASN A 90 12.68 -6.63 3.79
C ASN A 90 13.24 -6.98 2.39
N LYS A 91 13.04 -6.10 1.39
CA LYS A 91 13.62 -6.26 0.05
C LYS A 91 15.15 -6.29 0.07
N SER A 92 15.77 -5.42 0.86
CA SER A 92 17.24 -5.35 0.97
C SER A 92 17.85 -6.61 1.59
N LEU A 93 17.17 -7.23 2.56
CA LEU A 93 17.63 -8.47 3.19
C LEU A 93 17.55 -9.65 2.22
N GLN A 94 16.48 -9.73 1.43
CA GLN A 94 16.27 -10.84 0.51
C GLN A 94 17.22 -10.78 -0.69
N MET A 95 17.48 -9.59 -1.22
CA MET A 95 18.48 -9.40 -2.29
C MET A 95 19.86 -9.92 -1.87
N LYS A 96 20.31 -9.61 -0.65
CA LYS A 96 21.59 -10.11 -0.12
C LYS A 96 21.60 -11.62 0.11
N SER A 97 20.47 -12.22 0.47
CA SER A 97 20.36 -13.67 0.66
C SER A 97 20.57 -14.43 -0.65
N ILE A 98 20.01 -13.91 -1.76
CA ILE A 98 20.13 -14.51 -3.10
C ILE A 98 21.57 -14.41 -3.63
N GLU A 99 22.26 -13.28 -3.39
CA GLU A 99 23.67 -13.10 -3.79
C GLU A 99 24.62 -14.08 -3.10
N LEU A 100 24.34 -14.46 -1.85
CA LEU A 100 25.15 -15.43 -1.10
C LEU A 100 24.96 -16.86 -1.61
N GLU A 101 23.74 -17.23 -2.02
CA GLU A 101 23.43 -18.59 -2.51
C GLU A 101 23.95 -18.84 -3.95
N THR A 102 24.30 -17.79 -4.70
CA THR A 102 24.77 -17.89 -6.10
C THR A 102 26.29 -17.86 -6.25
N SER A 103 27.05 -17.82 -5.15
CA SER A 103 28.52 -17.67 -5.15
C SER A 103 29.32 -18.98 -4.93
N ASP A 104 28.69 -20.16 -5.01
CA ASP A 104 29.37 -21.48 -4.96
C ASP A 104 29.41 -22.18 -6.33
#